data_AF-A0A561C4J5-F1
#
_entry.id   AF-A0A561C4J5-F1
#
_cell.length_a   1.000
_cell.length_b   1.000
_cell.length_c   1.000
_cell.angle_alpha   90.00
_cell.angle_beta   90.00
_cell.angle_gamma   90.00
#
_symmetry.space_group_name_H-M   'P 1'
#
loop_
_entity.id
_entity.type
_entity.pdbx_description
1 polymer ?
#
loop_
_entity_poly.entity_id
_entity_poly.type
_entity_poly.pdbx_seq_one_letter_code
_entity_poly.pdbx_strand_id
1 'polypeptide(L)'
;MAKKGLLLKRGSIVDATIIAAPSSTKNESGERDPEMHQTKKGNQWHVGMKAHIGVDTDSGLVHTVTTTAANEADVEQVRDLLHGKEDAVWADSGYREVQSRVKRDVQWHIAGRPSDMAKMREGRAKARTPM
;
A
#
# COMPACT_ATOMS: atom_id res chain seq x y z
N MET A 1 33.52 13.28 -11.28
CA MET A 1 33.05 12.53 -10.09
C MET A 1 31.55 12.76 -9.96
N ALA A 2 30.73 11.83 -10.45
CA ALA A 2 29.27 11.95 -10.44
C ALA A 2 28.74 11.90 -9.00
N LYS A 3 27.95 12.90 -8.59
CA LYS A 3 27.12 12.82 -7.38
C LYS A 3 26.15 11.66 -7.59
N LYS A 4 26.45 10.48 -7.03
CA LYS A 4 25.44 9.44 -6.85
C LYS A 4 24.33 10.08 -6.02
N GLY A 5 23.12 10.14 -6.58
CA GLY A 5 21.93 10.77 -5.99
C GLY A 5 21.42 10.01 -4.78
N LEU A 6 22.20 10.00 -3.69
CA LEU A 6 21.76 9.55 -2.38
C LEU A 6 20.87 10.64 -1.79
N LEU A 7 19.57 10.46 -1.93
CA LEU A 7 18.57 11.20 -1.15
C LEU A 7 18.49 10.47 0.20
N LEU A 8 18.94 11.09 1.29
CA LEU A 8 18.58 10.64 2.63
C LEU A 8 17.06 10.84 2.75
N LYS A 9 16.30 9.76 2.92
CA LYS A 9 14.85 9.81 3.04
C LYS A 9 14.51 9.18 4.38
N ARG A 10 14.35 10.01 5.41
CA ARG A 10 13.71 9.58 6.63
C ARG A 10 12.22 9.37 6.37
N GLY A 11 11.72 8.15 6.54
CA GLY A 11 10.30 7.85 6.37
C GLY A 11 10.02 6.37 6.10
N SER A 12 8.76 6.08 5.76
CA SER A 12 8.31 4.70 5.53
C SER A 12 7.62 4.53 4.18
N ILE A 13 7.88 3.41 3.52
CA ILE A 13 7.05 2.90 2.42
C ILE A 13 5.99 1.99 3.02
N VAL A 14 4.74 2.16 2.60
CA VAL A 14 3.64 1.26 2.92
C VAL A 14 3.08 0.64 1.65
N ASP A 15 2.88 -0.67 1.67
CA ASP A 15 2.28 -1.43 0.57
C ASP A 15 1.45 -2.60 1.11
N ALA A 16 0.54 -3.10 0.28
CA ALA A 16 -0.29 -4.25 0.60
C ALA A 16 -0.24 -5.31 -0.52
N THR A 17 0.01 -6.56 -0.16
CA THR A 17 0.02 -7.69 -1.09
C THR A 17 -1.02 -8.74 -0.72
N ILE A 18 -1.66 -9.36 -1.72
CA ILE A 18 -2.67 -10.40 -1.51
C ILE A 18 -1.96 -11.72 -1.23
N ILE A 19 -2.34 -12.38 -0.14
CA ILE A 19 -2.02 -13.77 0.16
C ILE A 19 -3.21 -14.61 -0.28
N ALA A 20 -3.10 -15.24 -1.45
CA ALA A 20 -4.18 -16.02 -2.03
C ALA A 20 -4.34 -17.36 -1.31
N ALA A 21 -5.57 -17.67 -0.91
CA ALA A 21 -6.00 -18.98 -0.46
C ALA A 21 -6.67 -19.74 -1.61
N PRO A 22 -6.72 -21.09 -1.55
CA PRO A 22 -7.60 -21.87 -2.40
C PRO A 22 -9.05 -21.39 -2.27
N SER A 23 -9.90 -21.68 -3.27
CA SER A 23 -11.31 -21.26 -3.27
C SER A 23 -12.15 -21.87 -2.13
N SER A 24 -11.61 -22.82 -1.37
CA SER A 24 -12.23 -23.30 -0.13
C SER A 24 -12.20 -22.18 0.90
N THR A 25 -13.35 -21.54 1.10
CA THR A 25 -13.55 -20.51 2.14
C THR A 25 -13.68 -21.10 3.54
N LYS A 26 -13.49 -22.42 3.69
CA LYS A 26 -13.70 -23.13 4.94
C LYS A 26 -12.40 -23.33 5.72
N ASN A 27 -12.45 -23.07 7.02
CA ASN A 27 -11.39 -23.36 7.99
C ASN A 27 -11.29 -24.87 8.28
N GLU A 28 -10.36 -25.25 9.16
CA GLU A 28 -10.13 -26.65 9.55
C GLU A 28 -11.36 -27.32 10.17
N SER A 29 -12.28 -26.54 10.76
CA SER A 29 -13.54 -27.03 11.33
C SER A 29 -14.68 -27.14 10.30
N GLY A 30 -14.44 -26.77 9.04
CA GLY A 30 -15.43 -26.83 7.96
C GLY A 30 -16.40 -25.65 7.91
N GLU A 31 -16.14 -24.60 8.70
CA GLU A 31 -16.91 -23.35 8.75
C GLU A 31 -16.25 -22.27 7.91
N ARG A 32 -17.00 -21.25 7.49
CA ARG A 32 -16.41 -20.14 6.74
C ARG A 32 -15.37 -19.42 7.61
N ASP A 33 -14.15 -19.32 7.10
CA ASP A 33 -13.08 -18.60 7.77
C ASP A 33 -13.36 -17.08 7.73
N PRO A 34 -13.50 -16.42 8.90
CA PRO A 34 -13.79 -14.99 8.98
C PRO A 34 -12.64 -14.10 8.47
N GLU A 35 -11.42 -14.62 8.35
CA GLU A 35 -10.27 -13.88 7.83
C GLU A 35 -10.09 -14.07 6.32
N MET A 36 -10.82 -15.01 5.70
CA MET A 36 -10.70 -15.33 4.27
C MET A 36 -11.85 -14.73 3.46
N HIS A 37 -11.56 -13.62 2.77
CA HIS A 37 -12.53 -12.92 1.96
C HIS A 37 -12.08 -12.74 0.53
N GLN A 38 -13.06 -12.55 -0.37
CA GLN A 38 -12.78 -12.29 -1.77
C GLN A 38 -12.49 -10.81 -2.03
N THR A 39 -11.57 -10.54 -2.93
CA THR A 39 -11.29 -9.20 -3.45
C THR A 39 -11.02 -9.27 -4.95
N LYS A 40 -11.15 -8.14 -5.64
CA LYS A 40 -10.88 -8.03 -7.07
C LYS A 40 -9.63 -7.19 -7.29
N LYS A 41 -8.59 -7.77 -7.89
CA LYS A 41 -7.38 -7.05 -8.32
C LYS A 41 -7.33 -7.08 -9.84
N GLY A 42 -7.36 -5.90 -10.47
CA GLY A 42 -7.51 -5.80 -11.93
C GLY A 42 -8.81 -6.47 -12.39
N ASN A 43 -8.70 -7.45 -13.29
CA ASN A 43 -9.85 -8.25 -13.75
C ASN A 43 -9.97 -9.64 -13.11
N GLN A 44 -9.14 -9.94 -12.10
CA GLN A 44 -9.10 -11.24 -11.45
C GLN A 44 -9.67 -11.18 -10.02
N TRP A 45 -10.44 -12.21 -9.66
CA TRP A 45 -10.90 -12.42 -8.30
C TRP A 45 -9.92 -13.29 -7.53
N HIS A 46 -9.65 -12.90 -6.29
CA HIS A 46 -8.82 -13.63 -5.35
C HIS A 46 -9.63 -13.86 -4.06
N VAL A 47 -9.43 -15.00 -3.42
CA VAL A 47 -9.90 -15.27 -2.05
C VAL A 47 -8.66 -15.34 -1.16
N GLY A 48 -8.71 -14.74 0.02
CA GLY A 48 -7.65 -14.88 1.01
C GLY A 48 -7.51 -13.66 1.91
N MET A 49 -6.25 -13.35 2.22
CA MET A 49 -5.85 -12.24 3.08
C MET A 49 -5.05 -11.18 2.30
N LYS A 50 -4.76 -10.07 2.96
CA LYS A 50 -3.72 -9.12 2.57
C LYS A 50 -2.66 -9.04 3.68
N ALA A 51 -1.40 -8.94 3.28
CA ALA A 51 -0.31 -8.50 4.15
C ALA A 51 -0.01 -7.03 3.86
N HIS A 52 -0.11 -6.22 4.89
CA HIS A 52 0.24 -4.80 4.89
C HIS A 52 1.62 -4.65 5.51
N ILE A 53 2.52 -3.95 4.82
CA ILE A 53 3.95 -3.93 5.16
C ILE A 53 4.41 -2.49 5.27
N GLY A 54 5.08 -2.17 6.37
CA GLY A 54 5.83 -0.93 6.58
C GLY A 54 7.33 -1.19 6.44
N VAL A 55 7.98 -0.44 5.55
CA VAL A 55 9.41 -0.57 5.24
C VAL A 55 10.10 0.76 5.48
N ASP A 56 11.22 0.74 6.21
CA ASP A 56 12.04 1.93 6.44
C ASP A 56 12.75 2.32 5.13
N THR A 57 12.63 3.58 4.71
CA THR A 57 13.13 3.99 3.40
C THR A 57 14.63 4.14 3.30
N ASP A 58 15.31 4.31 4.43
CA ASP A 58 16.77 4.46 4.46
C ASP A 58 17.48 3.09 4.42
N SER A 59 17.01 2.13 5.22
CA SER A 59 17.60 0.80 5.35
C SER A 59 16.98 -0.26 4.43
N GLY A 60 15.75 -0.06 3.97
CA GLY A 60 14.97 -1.05 3.25
C GLY A 60 14.48 -2.21 4.12
N LEU A 61 14.60 -2.10 5.45
CA LEU A 61 14.16 -3.13 6.38
C LEU A 61 12.66 -3.04 6.62
N VAL A 62 11.99 -4.19 6.60
CA VAL A 62 10.61 -4.33 7.07
C VAL A 62 10.60 -4.09 8.57
N HIS A 63 9.79 -3.14 9.00
CA HIS A 63 9.65 -2.80 10.41
C HIS A 63 8.28 -3.16 10.98
N THR A 64 7.26 -3.27 10.13
CA THR A 64 5.91 -3.68 10.54
C THR A 64 5.29 -4.57 9.48
N VAL A 65 4.58 -5.61 9.91
CA VAL A 65 3.69 -6.40 9.07
C VAL A 65 2.38 -6.62 9.82
N THR A 66 1.25 -6.32 9.18
CA THR A 66 -0.08 -6.71 9.67
C THR A 66 -0.81 -7.50 8.60
N THR A 67 -1.80 -8.29 8.99
CA THR A 67 -2.62 -9.04 8.04
C THR A 67 -4.10 -8.78 8.29
N THR A 68 -4.87 -8.79 7.21
CA THR A 68 -6.33 -8.61 7.25
C THR A 68 -6.99 -9.50 6.19
N ALA A 69 -8.30 -9.63 6.25
CA ALA A 69 -9.05 -10.18 5.14
C ALA A 69 -8.81 -9.38 3.84
N ALA A 70 -8.84 -10.04 2.67
CA ALA A 70 -8.40 -9.41 1.42
C ALA A 70 -9.34 -8.29 0.90
N ASN A 71 -10.57 -8.21 1.41
CA ASN A 71 -11.52 -7.14 1.10
C ASN A 71 -11.28 -5.87 1.91
N GLU A 72 -10.49 -5.93 2.98
CA GLU A 72 -10.19 -4.76 3.80
C GLU A 72 -9.41 -3.70 3.01
N ALA A 73 -9.72 -2.44 3.29
CA ALA A 73 -9.11 -1.30 2.61
C ALA A 73 -7.74 -1.00 3.21
N ASP A 74 -6.73 -0.82 2.36
CA ASP A 74 -5.33 -0.67 2.77
C ASP A 74 -5.12 0.57 3.65
N VAL A 75 -5.91 1.62 3.40
CA VAL A 75 -5.89 2.87 4.16
C VAL A 75 -6.21 2.70 5.65
N GLU A 76 -6.98 1.68 6.04
CA GLU A 76 -7.34 1.44 7.45
C GLU A 76 -6.15 0.95 8.27
N GLN A 77 -5.18 0.30 7.64
CA GLN A 77 -4.03 -0.31 8.32
C GLN A 77 -2.85 0.65 8.49
N VAL A 78 -2.88 1.82 7.83
CA VAL A 78 -1.76 2.77 7.85
C VAL A 78 -1.38 3.20 9.27
N ARG A 79 -2.35 3.31 10.18
CA ARG A 79 -2.09 3.71 11.57
C ARG A 79 -1.22 2.68 12.29
N ASP A 80 -1.43 1.40 11.99
CA ASP A 80 -0.72 0.28 12.61
C ASP A 80 0.65 0.07 11.95
N LEU A 81 0.77 0.39 10.67
CA LEU A 81 2.05 0.32 9.96
C LEU A 81 3.05 1.37 10.44
N LEU A 82 2.60 2.57 10.82
CA LEU A 82 3.47 3.72 11.13
C LEU A 82 3.71 3.89 12.64
N HIS A 83 4.96 4.08 13.03
CA HIS A 83 5.40 4.25 14.43
C HIS A 83 5.26 5.68 14.95
N GLY A 84 4.96 6.64 14.08
CA GLY A 84 4.76 8.05 14.46
C GLY A 84 6.05 8.87 14.51
N LYS A 85 7.15 8.31 13.99
CA LYS A 85 8.47 8.98 13.89
C LYS A 85 8.83 9.32 12.44
N GLU A 86 7.96 9.00 11.50
CA GLU A 86 8.18 9.19 10.07
C GLU A 86 8.00 10.67 9.71
N ASP A 87 8.96 11.24 9.00
CA ASP A 87 8.82 12.59 8.43
C ASP A 87 8.08 12.55 7.07
N ALA A 88 8.13 11.41 6.38
CA ALA A 88 7.49 11.18 5.09
C ALA A 88 6.98 9.74 4.94
N VAL A 89 5.89 9.57 4.18
CA VAL A 89 5.31 8.26 3.87
C VAL A 89 5.07 8.13 2.38
N TRP A 90 5.57 7.06 1.78
CA TRP A 90 5.35 6.71 0.38
C TRP A 90 4.38 5.55 0.29
N ALA A 91 3.37 5.69 -0.57
CA ALA A 91 2.35 4.67 -0.72
C ALA A 91 1.81 4.63 -2.15
N ASP A 92 1.23 3.49 -2.52
CA ASP A 92 0.60 3.32 -3.81
C ASP A 92 -0.77 4.04 -3.89
N SER A 93 -1.43 3.94 -5.05
CA SER A 93 -2.70 4.63 -5.27
C SER A 93 -3.88 4.10 -4.44
N GLY A 94 -3.75 2.93 -3.79
CA GLY A 94 -4.73 2.40 -2.84
C GLY A 94 -4.87 3.26 -1.57
N TYR A 95 -3.86 4.06 -1.25
CA TYR A 95 -3.78 4.88 -0.04
C TYR A 95 -4.23 6.35 -0.21
N ARG A 96 -4.93 6.69 -1.29
CA ARG A 96 -5.26 8.11 -1.63
C ARG A 96 -6.05 8.88 -0.58
N GLU A 97 -6.88 8.20 0.20
CA GLU A 97 -7.70 8.83 1.23
C GLU A 97 -6.99 8.87 2.59
N VAL A 98 -5.73 8.49 2.66
CA VAL A 98 -5.01 8.40 3.92
C VAL A 98 -4.92 9.73 4.65
N GLN A 99 -4.80 10.85 3.92
CA GLN A 99 -4.71 12.19 4.52
C GLN A 99 -6.01 12.63 5.22
N SER A 100 -7.16 12.12 4.76
CA SER A 100 -8.45 12.40 5.41
C SER A 100 -8.68 11.50 6.61
N ARG A 101 -8.25 10.22 6.54
CA ARG A 101 -8.47 9.19 7.58
C ARG A 101 -7.41 9.17 8.69
N VAL A 102 -6.18 9.53 8.37
CA VAL A 102 -5.02 9.52 9.28
C VAL A 102 -4.51 10.95 9.44
N LYS A 103 -4.84 11.55 10.58
CA LYS A 103 -4.35 12.88 10.98
C LYS A 103 -2.98 12.73 11.64
N ARG A 104 -1.93 12.81 10.82
CA ARG A 104 -0.53 12.86 11.26
C ARG A 104 0.20 13.96 10.50
N ASP A 105 1.14 14.60 11.18
CA ASP A 105 2.01 15.63 10.61
C ASP A 105 3.17 14.98 9.87
N VAL A 106 2.89 14.42 8.70
CA VAL A 106 3.87 13.72 7.84
C VAL A 106 3.68 14.11 6.39
N GLN A 107 4.76 14.08 5.61
CA GLN A 107 4.69 14.33 4.17
C GLN A 107 4.20 13.08 3.43
N TRP A 108 2.98 13.14 2.90
CA TRP A 108 2.39 12.04 2.14
C TRP A 108 2.77 12.08 0.66
N HIS A 109 3.32 10.98 0.17
CA HIS A 109 3.67 10.75 -1.24
C HIS A 109 2.87 9.57 -1.79
N ILE A 110 1.66 9.85 -2.28
CA ILE A 110 0.74 8.84 -2.79
C ILE A 110 0.82 8.76 -4.32
N ALA A 111 0.98 7.56 -4.86
CA ALA A 111 1.06 7.35 -6.30
C ALA A 111 -0.23 7.72 -7.05
N GLY A 112 -0.06 8.24 -8.26
CA GLY A 112 -1.13 8.46 -9.21
C GLY A 112 -1.77 7.14 -9.67
N ARG A 113 -3.04 7.20 -10.10
CA ARG A 113 -3.72 6.06 -10.72
C ARG A 113 -3.49 6.17 -12.21
N PRO A 114 -3.36 5.03 -12.92
CA PRO A 114 -3.28 5.04 -14.38
C PRO A 114 -4.43 5.82 -15.03
N SER A 115 -5.65 5.72 -14.49
CA SER A 115 -6.84 6.44 -14.99
C SER A 115 -6.74 7.96 -14.84
N ASP A 116 -6.11 8.46 -13.79
CA ASP A 116 -5.94 9.90 -13.57
C ASP A 116 -4.79 10.44 -14.41
N MET A 117 -3.74 9.64 -14.60
CA MET A 117 -2.66 9.94 -15.56
C MET A 117 -3.16 9.98 -17.00
N ALA A 118 -4.10 9.10 -17.37
CA ALA A 118 -4.70 9.09 -18.71
C ALA A 118 -5.44 10.39 -19.02
N LYS A 119 -6.08 11.02 -18.02
CA LYS A 119 -6.78 12.30 -18.13
C LYS A 119 -5.84 13.52 -18.16
N MET A 120 -4.56 13.36 -17.83
CA MET A 120 -3.61 14.47 -17.90
C MET A 120 -3.38 14.91 -19.35
N ARG A 121 -3.42 16.22 -19.54
CA ARG A 121 -3.09 16.88 -20.80
C ARG A 121 -1.68 16.50 -21.22
N GLU A 122 -1.47 16.18 -22.50
CA GLU A 122 -0.15 15.81 -22.99
C GLU A 122 0.87 16.94 -22.76
N GLY A 123 2.04 16.57 -22.22
CA GLY A 123 3.10 17.52 -21.88
C GLY A 123 4.14 16.93 -20.92
N ARG A 124 5.13 17.76 -20.55
CA ARG A 124 6.27 17.37 -19.68
C ARG A 124 5.85 16.79 -18.33
N ALA A 125 4.67 17.16 -17.81
CA ALA A 125 4.16 16.62 -16.55
C ALA A 125 3.74 15.13 -16.70
N LYS A 126 3.09 14.76 -17.81
CA LYS A 126 2.72 13.38 -18.11
C LYS A 126 3.96 12.51 -18.35
N ALA A 127 4.98 13.06 -19.02
CA ALA A 127 6.25 12.36 -19.29
C ALA A 127 7.15 12.14 -18.05
N ARG A 128 6.94 12.87 -16.95
CA ARG A 128 7.72 12.75 -15.70
C ARG A 128 7.05 11.86 -14.65
N THR A 129 5.86 11.34 -14.92
CA THR A 129 5.19 10.42 -14.01
C THR A 129 5.59 9.01 -14.41
N PRO A 130 6.32 8.26 -13.56
CA PRO A 130 6.66 6.87 -13.88
C PRO A 130 5.36 6.05 -14.00
N MET A 131 5.28 5.23 -15.06
CA MET A 131 4.20 4.25 -15.25
C MET A 131 4.23 3.16 -14.19
#